data_AF-A0A435YBZ2-F1
#
_entry.id   AF-A0A435YBZ2-F1
#
_cell.length_a   1.000
_cell.length_b   1.000
_cell.length_c   1.000
_cell.angle_alpha   90.00
_cell.angle_beta   90.00
_cell.angle_gamma   90.00
#
_symmetry.space_group_name_H-M   'P 1'
#
loop_
_entity.id
_entity.type
_entity.pdbx_description
1 polymer ?
#
loop_
_entity_poly.entity_id
_entity_poly.type
_entity_poly.pdbx_seq_one_letter_code
_entity_poly.pdbx_strand_id
1 'polypeptide(L)'
;MLYFSRFKMILIWVAVAITVILAAPNLFSASTLAQLPNWVPKRQMTLGLDLQGGSHILLEMNQNDLIKDRLETTRDEIRTLLRDAKIGYTGLAGTGRTLQVRITDPAQIDAAKTALKTLTDPVAAGLFTGGSVQE
;
A
#
# COMPACT_ATOMS: atom_id res chain seq x y z
N MET A 1 -56.96 24.52 21.37
CA MET A 1 -55.70 25.13 21.85
C MET A 1 -55.00 24.10 22.74
N LEU A 2 -53.85 23.58 22.33
CA LEU A 2 -53.09 22.60 23.11
C LEU A 2 -52.45 23.32 24.32
N TYR A 3 -53.06 23.19 25.50
CA TYR A 3 -52.48 23.68 26.74
C TYR A 3 -51.38 22.73 27.18
N PHE A 4 -50.12 23.10 26.92
CA PHE A 4 -48.97 22.35 27.41
C PHE A 4 -48.73 22.66 28.89
N SER A 5 -48.77 21.63 29.73
CA SER A 5 -48.40 21.77 31.15
C SER A 5 -46.96 22.26 31.27
N ARG A 6 -46.75 23.34 32.05
CA ARG A 6 -45.43 23.96 32.27
C ARG A 6 -44.40 22.95 32.77
N PHE A 7 -44.83 21.96 33.55
CA PHE A 7 -43.98 20.87 34.04
C PHE A 7 -43.47 19.97 32.91
N LYS A 8 -44.35 19.60 31.96
CA LYS A 8 -43.96 18.81 30.79
C LYS A 8 -42.98 19.57 29.89
N MET A 9 -43.19 20.88 29.74
CA MET A 9 -42.29 21.76 28.98
C MET A 9 -40.90 21.82 29.61
N ILE A 10 -40.80 22.00 30.93
CA ILE A 10 -39.52 22.01 31.65
C ILE A 10 -38.79 20.67 31.48
N LEU A 11 -39.51 19.55 31.61
CA LEU A 11 -38.93 18.22 31.46
C LEU A 11 -38.36 18.00 30.04
N ILE A 12 -39.10 18.42 29.01
CA ILE A 12 -38.63 18.35 27.62
C ILE A 12 -37.36 19.19 27.43
N TRP A 13 -37.33 20.43 27.93
CA TRP A 13 -36.14 21.28 27.82
C TRP A 13 -34.93 20.70 28.54
N VAL A 14 -35.12 20.10 29.72
CA VAL A 14 -34.04 19.41 30.44
C VAL A 14 -33.52 18.21 29.65
N ALA A 15 -34.40 17.38 29.09
CA ALA A 15 -34.00 16.23 28.28
C ALA A 15 -33.21 16.65 27.02
N VAL A 16 -33.63 17.73 26.35
CA VAL A 16 -32.91 18.32 25.22
C VAL A 16 -31.54 18.83 25.66
N ALA A 17 -31.47 19.57 26.77
CA ALA A 17 -30.21 20.10 27.28
C ALA A 17 -29.21 18.99 27.64
N ILE A 18 -29.66 17.93 28.30
CA ILE A 18 -28.83 16.75 28.62
C ILE A 18 -28.32 16.08 27.34
N THR A 19 -29.17 15.93 26.32
CA THR A 19 -28.81 15.31 25.04
C THR A 19 -27.72 16.12 24.32
N VAL A 20 -27.85 17.46 24.31
CA VAL A 20 -26.85 18.35 23.72
C VAL A 20 -25.51 18.27 24.48
N ILE A 21 -25.54 18.24 25.82
CA ILE A 21 -24.33 18.12 26.64
C ILE A 21 -23.60 16.79 26.38
N LEU A 22 -24.35 15.69 26.19
CA LEU A 22 -23.77 14.37 25.89
C LEU A 22 -23.24 14.27 24.45
N ALA A 23 -23.84 14.98 23.49
CA ALA A 23 -23.39 14.99 22.09
C ALA A 23 -22.24 15.98 21.83
N ALA A 24 -22.11 17.03 22.66
CA ALA A 24 -21.09 18.08 22.50
C ALA A 24 -19.65 17.55 22.34
N PRO A 25 -19.18 16.53 23.09
CA PRO A 25 -17.82 16.03 22.95
C PRO A 25 -17.50 15.48 21.55
N ASN A 26 -18.50 15.05 20.79
CA ASN A 26 -18.34 14.51 19.45
C ASN A 26 -18.13 15.60 18.37
N LEU A 27 -18.41 16.86 18.69
CA LEU A 27 -18.24 18.00 17.76
C LEU A 27 -16.89 18.71 17.89
N PHE A 28 -16.18 18.49 18.99
CA PHE A 28 -14.89 19.11 19.26
C PHE A 28 -13.73 18.17 18.92
N SER A 29 -12.55 18.71 18.66
CA SER A 29 -11.32 17.91 18.48
C SER A 29 -10.76 17.45 19.84
N ALA A 30 -10.04 16.33 19.87
CA ALA A 30 -9.47 15.76 21.11
C ALA A 30 -8.57 16.76 21.88
N SER A 31 -7.91 17.68 21.19
CA SER A 31 -7.10 18.75 21.79
C SER A 31 -7.94 19.78 22.56
N THR A 32 -9.15 20.09 22.08
CA THR A 32 -10.06 21.05 22.72
C THR A 32 -10.73 20.42 23.95
N LEU A 33 -11.05 19.12 23.89
CA LEU A 33 -11.60 18.39 25.03
C LEU A 33 -10.61 18.18 26.19
N ALA A 34 -9.31 18.08 25.87
CA ALA A 34 -8.27 17.93 26.88
C ALA A 34 -8.16 19.19 27.78
N GLN A 35 -8.47 20.36 27.23
CA GLN A 35 -8.44 21.66 27.93
C GLN A 35 -9.72 21.92 28.76
N LEU A 36 -10.77 21.09 28.61
CA LEU A 36 -11.98 21.22 29.41
C LEU A 36 -11.80 20.63 30.81
N PRO A 37 -12.48 21.20 31.83
CA PRO A 37 -12.46 20.67 33.20
C PRO A 37 -12.89 19.20 33.29
N ASN A 38 -12.40 18.48 34.32
CA ASN A 38 -12.60 17.03 34.49
C ASN A 38 -14.05 16.58 34.74
N TRP A 39 -14.99 17.50 34.92
CA TRP A 39 -16.42 17.21 35.09
C TRP A 39 -17.18 17.05 33.76
N VAL A 40 -16.56 17.40 32.63
CA VAL A 40 -17.15 17.22 31.29
C VAL A 40 -16.80 15.83 30.76
N PRO A 41 -17.75 15.07 30.18
CA PRO A 41 -17.45 13.77 29.58
C PRO A 41 -16.48 13.92 28.40
N LYS A 42 -15.22 13.52 28.61
CA LYS A 42 -14.13 13.59 27.61
C LYS A 42 -14.10 12.40 26.63
N ARG A 43 -15.03 11.44 26.78
CA ARG A 43 -15.05 10.23 25.96
C ARG A 43 -15.68 10.54 24.61
N GLN A 44 -14.85 10.78 23.61
CA GLN A 44 -15.26 10.75 22.21
C GLN A 44 -15.56 9.30 21.82
N MET A 45 -16.57 9.13 20.97
CA MET A 45 -16.82 7.83 20.36
C MET A 45 -15.59 7.46 19.52
N THR A 46 -15.07 6.25 19.69
CA THR A 46 -13.99 5.74 18.84
C THR A 46 -14.52 5.70 17.40
N LEU A 47 -14.09 6.66 16.58
CA LEU A 47 -14.46 6.69 15.17
C LEU A 47 -13.93 5.41 14.53
N GLY A 48 -14.81 4.68 13.83
CA GLY A 48 -14.41 3.50 13.08
C GLY A 48 -13.41 3.84 11.98
N LEU A 49 -12.72 2.81 11.46
CA LEU A 49 -11.66 2.92 10.45
C LEU A 49 -12.06 3.78 9.23
N ASP A 50 -13.33 3.72 8.82
CA ASP A 50 -13.89 4.48 7.70
C ASP A 50 -13.92 6.00 7.94
N LEU A 51 -14.10 6.42 9.19
CA LEU A 51 -14.10 7.83 9.60
C LEU A 51 -12.72 8.32 10.06
N GLN A 52 -11.75 7.41 10.26
CA GLN A 52 -10.36 7.74 10.60
C GLN A 52 -9.45 7.90 9.37
N GLY A 53 -9.98 7.68 8.15
CA GLY A 53 -9.29 8.07 6.91
C GLY A 53 -7.94 7.39 6.67
N GLY A 54 -7.78 6.15 7.15
CA GLY A 54 -6.53 5.41 7.02
C GLY A 54 -6.79 3.96 6.65
N SER A 55 -6.93 3.65 5.37
CA SER A 55 -6.84 2.27 4.89
C SER A 55 -5.40 1.79 5.04
N HIS A 56 -5.06 1.29 6.22
CA HIS A 56 -3.88 0.45 6.40
C HIS A 56 -4.18 -0.89 5.71
N ILE A 57 -3.99 -0.92 4.38
CA ILE A 57 -3.91 -2.18 3.66
C ILE A 57 -2.58 -2.79 4.06
N LEU A 58 -2.62 -3.69 5.04
CA LEU A 58 -1.54 -4.64 5.31
C LEU A 58 -1.47 -5.59 4.12
N LEU A 59 -0.82 -5.15 3.04
CA LEU A 59 -0.38 -6.04 1.97
C LEU A 59 0.80 -6.82 2.54
N GLU A 60 0.52 -8.03 3.02
CA GLU A 60 1.53 -9.02 3.31
C GLU A 60 2.17 -9.46 1.98
N MET A 61 3.10 -8.64 1.50
CA MET A 61 3.85 -8.93 0.29
C MET A 61 4.95 -9.92 0.65
N ASN A 62 4.71 -11.19 0.34
CA ASN A 62 5.73 -12.22 0.48
C ASN A 62 6.86 -11.95 -0.52
N GLN A 63 8.02 -11.54 -0.02
CA GLN A 63 9.18 -11.20 -0.85
C GLN A 63 9.62 -12.37 -1.74
N ASN A 64 9.37 -13.62 -1.32
CA ASN A 64 9.72 -14.80 -2.10
C ASN A 64 8.85 -14.94 -3.36
N ASP A 65 7.56 -14.59 -3.26
CA ASP A 65 6.64 -14.64 -4.41
C ASP A 65 7.02 -13.54 -5.41
N LEU A 66 7.37 -12.34 -4.93
CA LEU A 66 7.85 -11.26 -5.78
C LEU A 66 9.16 -11.60 -6.52
N ILE A 67 10.11 -12.23 -5.84
CA ILE A 67 11.37 -12.67 -6.46
C ILE A 67 11.09 -13.73 -7.53
N LYS A 68 10.19 -14.67 -7.25
CA LYS A 68 9.81 -15.72 -8.19
C LYS A 68 9.13 -15.16 -9.44
N ASP A 69 8.13 -14.30 -9.26
CA ASP A 69 7.40 -13.65 -10.36
C ASP A 69 8.35 -12.80 -11.21
N ARG A 70 9.29 -12.10 -10.57
CA ARG A 70 10.31 -11.34 -11.28
C ARG A 70 11.25 -12.23 -12.10
N LEU A 71 11.69 -13.35 -11.52
CA LEU A 71 12.55 -14.33 -12.18
C LEU A 71 11.86 -14.97 -13.39
N GLU A 72 10.57 -15.30 -13.26
CA GLU A 72 9.74 -15.85 -14.35
C GLU A 72 9.55 -14.82 -15.47
N THR A 73 9.21 -13.57 -15.12
CA THR A 73 9.05 -12.48 -16.10
C THR A 73 10.35 -12.24 -16.88
N THR A 74 11.48 -12.10 -16.19
CA THR A 74 12.78 -11.88 -16.86
C THR A 74 13.19 -13.09 -17.71
N ARG A 75 12.86 -14.32 -17.29
CA ARG A 75 13.09 -15.52 -18.11
C ARG A 75 12.33 -15.47 -19.43
N ASP A 76 11.07 -15.03 -19.39
CA ASP A 76 10.22 -14.94 -20.57
C ASP A 76 10.64 -13.80 -21.51
N GLU A 77 11.13 -12.69 -20.97
CA GLU A 77 11.76 -11.61 -21.74
C GLU A 77 13.03 -12.09 -22.45
N ILE A 78 13.94 -12.78 -21.75
CA ILE A 78 15.15 -13.39 -22.33
C ILE A 78 14.79 -14.33 -23.48
N ARG A 79 13.77 -15.18 -23.27
CA ARG A 79 13.27 -16.09 -24.32
C ARG A 79 12.81 -15.33 -25.55
N THR A 80 12.08 -14.23 -25.36
CA THR A 80 11.53 -13.43 -26.46
C THR A 80 12.64 -12.75 -27.23
N LEU A 81 13.58 -12.08 -26.55
CA LEU A 81 14.71 -11.40 -27.18
C LEU A 81 15.62 -12.35 -27.98
N LEU A 82 15.94 -13.53 -27.41
CA LEU A 82 16.76 -14.52 -28.11
C LEU A 82 16.04 -15.11 -29.33
N ARG A 83 14.71 -15.28 -29.25
CA ARG A 83 13.91 -15.75 -30.38
C ARG A 83 13.84 -14.70 -31.50
N ASP A 84 13.64 -13.43 -31.16
CA ASP A 84 13.59 -12.32 -32.12
C ASP A 84 14.94 -12.14 -32.83
N ALA A 85 16.04 -12.31 -32.10
CA ALA A 85 17.40 -12.34 -32.65
C ALA A 85 17.73 -13.63 -33.44
N LYS A 86 16.80 -14.60 -33.51
CA LYS A 86 16.97 -15.94 -34.12
C LYS A 86 18.17 -16.72 -33.57
N ILE A 87 18.46 -16.56 -32.28
CA ILE A 87 19.57 -17.21 -31.60
C ILE A 87 19.10 -18.51 -30.96
N GLY A 88 19.75 -19.61 -31.30
CA GLY A 88 19.50 -20.91 -30.67
C GLY A 88 20.03 -20.93 -29.23
N TYR A 89 19.16 -21.27 -28.27
CA TYR A 89 19.54 -21.37 -26.86
C TYR A 89 19.04 -22.66 -26.23
N THR A 90 19.74 -23.12 -25.19
CA THR A 90 19.44 -24.30 -24.40
C THR A 90 19.62 -24.00 -22.91
N GLY A 91 18.96 -24.78 -22.05
CA GLY A 91 19.19 -24.73 -20.61
C GLY A 91 18.81 -23.40 -19.94
N LEU A 92 17.76 -22.71 -20.41
CA LEU A 92 17.24 -21.50 -19.76
C LEU A 92 16.59 -21.88 -18.42
N ALA A 93 17.37 -21.78 -17.33
CA ALA A 93 16.96 -22.13 -15.98
C ALA A 93 17.30 -21.00 -15.00
N GLY A 94 16.39 -20.75 -14.07
CA GLY A 94 16.62 -19.84 -12.95
C GLY A 94 17.00 -20.63 -11.71
N THR A 95 18.12 -20.27 -11.08
CA THR A 95 18.56 -20.86 -9.81
C THR A 95 18.69 -19.73 -8.79
N GLY A 96 17.83 -19.77 -7.76
CA GLY A 96 17.74 -18.73 -6.73
C GLY A 96 17.39 -17.37 -7.33
N ARG A 97 18.38 -16.48 -7.41
CA ARG A 97 18.25 -15.12 -7.97
C ARG A 97 18.99 -14.93 -9.30
N THR A 98 19.51 -16.01 -9.88
CA THR A 98 20.32 -15.97 -11.10
C THR A 98 19.63 -16.70 -12.24
N LEU A 99 19.65 -16.13 -13.43
CA LEU A 99 19.18 -16.77 -14.67
C LEU A 99 20.40 -17.19 -15.48
N GLN A 100 20.45 -18.47 -15.84
CA GLN A 100 21.50 -19.03 -16.69
C GLN A 100 20.90 -19.46 -18.03
N VAL A 101 21.58 -19.12 -19.11
CA VAL A 101 21.22 -19.51 -20.48
C VAL A 101 22.47 -19.95 -21.22
N ARG A 102 22.39 -21.06 -21.95
CA ARG A 102 23.48 -21.55 -22.79
C ARG A 102 23.14 -21.27 -24.25
N ILE A 103 24.00 -20.53 -24.93
CA ILE A 103 23.86 -20.28 -26.37
C ILE A 103 24.43 -21.49 -27.12
N THR A 104 23.68 -22.00 -28.09
CA THR A 104 24.05 -23.20 -28.86
C THR A 104 25.14 -22.92 -29.89
N ASP A 105 25.14 -21.72 -30.47
CA ASP A 105 26.10 -21.30 -31.49
C ASP A 105 27.16 -20.34 -30.90
N PRO A 106 28.45 -20.71 -30.87
CA PRO A 106 29.52 -19.84 -30.36
C PRO A 106 29.71 -18.55 -31.18
N ALA A 107 29.33 -18.52 -32.47
CA ALA A 107 29.43 -17.33 -33.30
C ALA A 107 28.37 -16.27 -32.96
N GLN A 108 27.28 -16.67 -32.27
CA GLN A 108 26.16 -15.79 -31.92
C GLN A 108 26.26 -15.24 -30.48
N ILE A 109 27.34 -15.53 -29.75
CA ILE A 109 27.53 -15.08 -28.36
C ILE A 109 27.53 -13.55 -28.27
N ASP A 110 28.19 -12.85 -29.18
CA ASP A 110 28.29 -11.39 -29.12
C ASP A 110 26.97 -10.70 -29.52
N ALA A 111 26.22 -11.31 -30.44
CA ALA A 111 24.85 -10.89 -30.77
C ALA A 111 23.90 -11.10 -29.59
N ALA A 112 24.02 -12.23 -28.89
CA ALA A 112 23.24 -12.53 -27.69
C ALA A 112 23.54 -11.54 -26.55
N LYS A 113 24.81 -11.23 -26.30
CA LYS A 113 25.20 -10.21 -25.30
C LYS A 113 24.62 -8.84 -25.62
N THR A 114 24.60 -8.47 -26.90
CA THR A 114 24.03 -7.19 -27.36
C THR A 114 22.52 -7.14 -27.15
N ALA A 115 21.81 -8.22 -27.48
CA ALA A 115 20.36 -8.31 -27.29
C ALA A 115 19.95 -8.32 -25.80
N LEU A 116 20.74 -8.98 -24.94
CA LEU A 116 20.47 -9.09 -23.51
C LEU A 116 20.91 -7.87 -22.69
N LYS A 117 21.70 -6.97 -23.27
CA LYS A 117 22.19 -5.76 -22.60
C LYS A 117 21.04 -4.91 -22.06
N THR A 118 19.95 -4.80 -22.80
CA THR A 118 18.74 -4.06 -22.42
C THR A 118 18.05 -4.59 -21.15
N LEU A 119 18.21 -5.87 -20.84
CA LEU A 119 17.70 -6.49 -19.61
C LEU A 119 18.70 -6.45 -18.45
N THR A 120 19.97 -6.18 -18.75
CA THR A 120 21.07 -6.14 -17.78
C THR A 120 21.32 -4.73 -17.26
N ASP A 121 20.80 -3.70 -17.95
CA ASP A 121 20.78 -2.35 -17.40
C ASP A 121 19.99 -2.37 -16.09
N PRO A 122 20.60 -1.94 -14.96
CA PRO A 122 19.91 -1.91 -13.69
C PRO A 122 18.67 -1.06 -13.88
N VAL A 123 17.50 -1.65 -13.63
CA VAL A 123 16.26 -0.89 -13.50
C VAL A 123 16.56 0.15 -12.45
N ALA A 124 16.76 1.39 -12.87
CA ALA A 124 16.94 2.51 -11.97
C ALA A 124 15.69 2.50 -11.10
N ALA A 125 15.83 1.95 -9.90
CA ALA A 125 14.83 2.03 -8.86
C ALA A 125 14.45 3.50 -8.80
N GLY A 126 13.18 3.77 -9.08
CA GLY A 126 12.73 5.06 -9.59
C GLY A 126 13.33 6.25 -8.83
N LEU A 127 13.51 7.34 -9.54
CA LEU A 127 13.92 8.68 -9.09
C LEU A 127 13.23 9.21 -7.80
N PHE A 128 12.28 8.46 -7.22
CA PHE A 128 11.55 8.77 -5.99
C PHE A 128 12.04 8.01 -4.74
N THR A 129 12.94 7.02 -4.88
CA THR A 129 13.56 6.33 -3.73
C THR A 129 15.04 6.70 -3.68
N GLY A 130 15.37 7.78 -2.96
CA GLY A 130 16.72 8.33 -2.80
C GLY A 130 17.68 7.43 -2.01
N GLY A 131 17.86 6.19 -2.42
CA GLY A 131 18.79 5.24 -1.84
C GLY A 131 19.41 4.39 -2.94
N SER A 132 20.62 4.76 -3.36
CA SER A 132 21.49 3.90 -4.15
C SER A 132 21.89 2.69 -3.30
N VAL A 133 21.18 1.57 -3.46
CA VAL A 133 21.65 0.29 -2.95
C VAL A 133 22.42 -0.38 -4.07
N GLN A 134 23.74 -0.39 -3.88
CA GLN A 134 24.71 -1.13 -4.65
C GLN A 134 24.94 -2.47 -3.93
N GLU A 135 24.46 -3.57 -4.50
CA GLU A 135 25.05 -4.93 -4.42
C GLU A 135 24.71 -5.73 -5.67
#